data_AF-A0A7W0CKQ1-F1
#
_entry.id   AF-A0A7W0CKQ1-F1
#
_cell.length_a   1.000
_cell.length_b   1.000
_cell.length_c   1.000
_cell.angle_alpha   90.00
_cell.angle_beta   90.00
_cell.angle_gamma   90.00
#
_symmetry.space_group_name_H-M   'P 1'
#
loop_
_entity.id
_entity.type
_entity.pdbx_description
1 polymer ?
#
loop_
_entity_poly.entity_id
_entity_poly.type
_entity_poly.pdbx_seq_one_letter_code
_entity_poly.pdbx_strand_id
1 'polypeptide(L)'
;MATLAELRAIIGPPLRRPVPANWPAVEENLNTPLPADYKEFLDHYGTVAFDLSLGLLVANLGGTSASTPREGWMEFLEPLDPISGYGEPMEIVDDSNNVLGERLFDVYPRQGGLAPWGSTQFGHVCLWEMTGEPDEWVVWVTDEDAMSIWRHDGGFVDFLIKANKGTLRCPVIHENGHLDGVIWDPFDGQ
;
A
#
# COMPACT_ATOMS: atom_id res chain seq x y z
N MET A 1 -3.43 12.38 16.16
CA MET A 1 -2.80 11.23 15.47
C MET A 1 -3.92 10.33 15.02
N ALA A 2 -3.91 9.92 13.75
CA ALA A 2 -4.80 8.89 13.24
C ALA A 2 -4.64 7.60 14.06
N THR A 3 -5.72 6.86 14.29
CA THR A 3 -5.67 5.61 15.05
C THR A 3 -6.47 4.52 14.36
N LEU A 4 -6.06 3.26 14.56
CA LEU A 4 -6.80 2.13 14.02
C LEU A 4 -8.23 2.05 14.57
N ALA A 5 -8.46 2.52 15.80
CA ALA A 5 -9.79 2.63 16.39
C ALA A 5 -10.68 3.62 15.62
N GLU A 6 -10.13 4.76 15.21
CA GLU A 6 -10.83 5.73 14.37
C GLU A 6 -11.14 5.14 12.99
N LEU A 7 -10.16 4.47 12.36
CA LEU A 7 -10.38 3.80 11.08
C LEU A 7 -11.50 2.76 11.17
N ARG A 8 -11.51 1.91 12.21
CA ARG A 8 -12.57 0.93 12.49
C ARG A 8 -13.95 1.59 12.66
N ALA A 9 -14.01 2.76 13.29
CA ALA A 9 -15.26 3.50 13.44
C ALA A 9 -15.80 4.03 12.10
N ILE A 10 -14.92 4.32 11.14
CA ILE A 10 -15.28 4.80 9.80
C ILE A 10 -15.72 3.64 8.90
N ILE A 11 -14.92 2.57 8.85
CA ILE A 11 -15.12 1.47 7.89
C ILE A 11 -16.11 0.41 8.37
N GLY A 12 -16.47 0.40 9.65
CA GLY A 12 -17.42 -0.53 10.25
C GLY A 12 -16.83 -1.92 10.53
N PRO A 13 -17.66 -2.86 11.03
CA PRO A 13 -17.20 -4.20 11.37
C PRO A 13 -16.83 -5.04 10.13
N PRO A 14 -15.88 -5.98 10.25
CA PRO A 14 -15.54 -6.88 9.16
C PRO A 14 -16.71 -7.80 8.78
N LEU A 15 -16.91 -8.06 7.48
CA LEU A 15 -17.94 -8.99 7.00
C LEU A 15 -17.63 -10.45 7.36
N ARG A 16 -16.35 -10.81 7.41
CA ARG A 16 -15.85 -12.13 7.79
C ARG A 16 -14.69 -11.95 8.76
N ARG A 17 -14.58 -12.83 9.75
CA ARG A 17 -13.37 -12.86 10.59
C ARG A 17 -12.27 -13.60 9.83
N PRO A 18 -11.13 -12.96 9.54
CA PRO A 18 -10.01 -13.63 8.89
C PRO A 18 -9.36 -14.63 9.85
N VAL A 19 -8.56 -15.54 9.30
CA VAL A 19 -7.60 -16.31 10.08
C VAL A 19 -6.43 -15.39 10.41
N PRO A 20 -6.06 -15.20 11.68
CA PRO A 20 -4.91 -14.38 12.05
C PRO A 20 -3.63 -14.87 11.38
N ALA A 21 -2.81 -13.94 10.89
CA ALA A 21 -1.57 -14.29 10.23
C ALA A 21 -0.50 -14.71 11.26
N ASN A 22 0.42 -15.59 10.86
CA ASN A 22 1.62 -15.85 11.64
C ASN A 22 2.66 -14.75 11.36
N TRP A 23 2.50 -13.58 11.99
CA TRP A 23 3.38 -12.42 11.76
C TRP A 23 4.87 -12.71 11.95
N PRO A 24 5.33 -13.44 12.98
CA PRO A 24 6.73 -13.81 13.09
C PRO A 24 7.26 -14.55 11.84
N ALA A 25 6.49 -15.50 11.28
CA ALA A 25 6.89 -16.20 10.07
C ALA A 25 6.85 -15.31 8.82
N VAL A 26 5.90 -14.37 8.75
CA VAL A 26 5.81 -13.38 7.66
C VAL A 26 7.02 -12.43 7.70
N GLU A 27 7.32 -11.84 8.85
CA GLU A 27 8.46 -10.93 9.04
C GLU A 27 9.80 -11.65 8.86
N GLU A 28 9.90 -12.92 9.26
CA GLU A 28 11.06 -13.77 8.98
C GLU A 28 11.23 -14.03 7.48
N ASN A 29 10.14 -14.35 6.76
CA ASN A 29 10.18 -14.55 5.31
C ASN A 29 10.55 -13.27 4.56
N LEU A 30 9.99 -12.13 4.97
CA LEU A 30 10.30 -10.82 4.41
C LEU A 30 11.67 -10.29 4.88
N ASN A 31 12.24 -10.80 5.97
CA ASN A 31 13.43 -10.23 6.61
C ASN A 31 13.28 -8.73 6.89
N THR A 32 12.07 -8.30 7.25
CA THR A 32 11.75 -6.92 7.63
C THR A 32 10.57 -6.93 8.61
N PRO A 33 10.62 -6.17 9.71
CA PRO A 33 9.45 -5.98 10.56
C PRO A 33 8.41 -5.13 9.84
N LEU A 34 7.12 -5.35 10.15
CA LEU A 34 6.01 -4.60 9.57
C LEU A 34 5.37 -3.65 10.59
N PRO A 35 4.74 -2.55 10.14
CA PRO A 35 4.01 -1.64 11.02
C PRO A 35 2.98 -2.38 11.87
N ALA A 36 2.89 -2.03 13.16
CA ALA A 36 1.99 -2.71 14.10
C ALA A 36 0.51 -2.50 13.73
N ASP A 37 0.17 -1.30 13.26
CA ASP A 37 -1.18 -0.92 12.86
C ASP A 37 -1.65 -1.68 11.61
N TYR A 38 -0.75 -1.94 10.66
CA TYR A 38 -0.99 -2.78 9.48
C TYR A 38 -1.28 -4.23 9.88
N LYS A 39 -0.47 -4.81 10.77
CA LYS A 39 -0.68 -6.18 11.27
C LYS A 39 -2.02 -6.31 12.00
N GLU A 40 -2.33 -5.36 12.89
CA GLU A 40 -3.59 -5.34 13.63
C GLU A 40 -4.81 -5.08 12.72
N PHE A 41 -4.62 -4.31 11.64
CA PHE A 41 -5.64 -4.13 10.60
C PHE A 41 -5.93 -5.46 9.90
N LEU A 42 -4.91 -6.15 9.40
CA LEU A 42 -5.08 -7.41 8.68
C LEU A 42 -5.55 -8.58 9.57
N ASP A 43 -5.17 -8.63 10.85
CA ASP A 43 -5.74 -9.61 11.78
C ASP A 43 -7.24 -9.40 12.03
N HIS A 44 -7.73 -8.16 11.85
CA HIS A 44 -9.13 -7.85 12.04
C HIS A 44 -9.95 -8.02 10.76
N TYR A 45 -9.38 -7.64 9.62
CA TYR A 45 -10.08 -7.48 8.35
C TYR A 45 -9.68 -8.49 7.28
N GLY A 46 -8.46 -9.02 7.34
CA GLY A 46 -7.88 -9.91 6.33
C GLY A 46 -7.40 -9.15 5.10
N THR A 47 -7.00 -9.89 4.07
CA THR A 47 -6.79 -9.33 2.73
C THR A 47 -8.12 -8.85 2.18
N VAL A 48 -8.20 -7.56 1.85
CA VAL A 48 -9.47 -6.88 1.58
C VAL A 48 -9.35 -6.00 0.37
N ALA A 49 -10.35 -6.08 -0.51
CA ALA A 49 -10.58 -5.05 -1.49
C ALA A 49 -11.55 -4.03 -0.86
N PHE A 50 -11.13 -2.78 -0.82
CA PHE A 50 -12.04 -1.68 -0.56
C PHE A 50 -12.64 -1.24 -1.89
N ASP A 51 -13.97 -1.31 -2.00
CA ASP A 51 -14.73 -0.58 -3.01
C ASP A 51 -14.76 0.92 -2.66
N LEU A 52 -13.58 1.52 -2.56
CA LEU A 52 -13.42 2.94 -2.83
C LEU A 52 -13.57 3.10 -4.35
N SER A 53 -13.79 4.32 -4.84
CA SER A 53 -13.78 4.61 -6.28
C SER A 53 -12.59 4.05 -7.08
N LEU A 54 -11.51 3.62 -6.38
CA LEU A 54 -10.29 3.04 -6.93
C LEU A 54 -10.15 1.51 -6.80
N GLY A 55 -11.00 0.82 -6.06
CA GLY A 55 -10.81 -0.62 -5.79
C GLY A 55 -9.47 -0.92 -5.13
N LEU A 56 -9.18 -0.32 -3.97
CA LEU A 56 -7.90 -0.50 -3.26
C LEU A 56 -7.86 -1.89 -2.62
N LEU A 57 -6.99 -2.76 -3.11
CA LEU A 57 -6.61 -4.02 -2.48
C LEU A 57 -5.53 -3.76 -1.42
N VAL A 58 -5.84 -4.08 -0.17
CA VAL A 58 -4.85 -4.20 0.91
C VAL A 58 -4.66 -5.68 1.18
N ALA A 59 -3.45 -6.17 0.95
CA ALA A 59 -3.15 -7.59 1.04
C ALA A 59 -1.82 -7.81 1.74
N ASN A 60 -1.74 -8.86 2.54
CA ASN A 60 -0.45 -9.47 2.86
C ASN A 60 0.04 -10.19 1.59
N LEU A 61 0.59 -9.42 0.63
CA LEU A 61 0.91 -9.82 -0.74
C LEU A 61 1.83 -11.05 -0.79
N GLY A 62 1.27 -12.26 -0.66
CA GLY A 62 1.55 -13.32 -1.60
C GLY A 62 0.58 -13.12 -2.75
N GLY A 63 1.07 -12.77 -3.94
CA GLY A 63 0.25 -12.69 -5.15
C GLY A 63 -0.53 -13.98 -5.41
N THR A 64 -1.44 -13.97 -6.39
CA THR A 64 -2.25 -15.15 -6.76
C THR A 64 -1.41 -16.37 -7.18
N SER A 65 -0.16 -16.15 -7.59
CA SER A 65 0.85 -17.16 -7.96
C SER A 65 1.96 -17.36 -6.92
N ALA A 66 2.14 -16.43 -5.98
CA ALA A 66 3.28 -16.46 -5.07
C ALA A 66 3.06 -17.46 -3.93
N SER A 67 4.09 -18.25 -3.62
CA SER A 67 4.02 -19.22 -2.53
C SER A 67 4.41 -18.62 -1.18
N THR A 68 5.03 -17.43 -1.19
CA THR A 68 5.45 -16.70 0.00
C THR A 68 5.23 -15.19 -0.13
N PRO A 69 5.08 -14.45 1.00
CA PRO A 69 4.99 -12.99 1.00
C PRO A 69 6.15 -12.30 0.27
N ARG A 70 7.38 -12.80 0.46
CA ARG A 70 8.57 -12.25 -0.19
C ARG A 70 8.52 -12.36 -1.71
N GLU A 71 8.10 -13.52 -2.24
CA GLU A 71 7.93 -13.71 -3.69
C GLU A 71 6.87 -12.76 -4.24
N GLY A 72 5.75 -12.59 -3.52
CA GLY A 72 4.70 -11.65 -3.92
C GLY A 72 5.19 -10.20 -3.94
N TRP A 73 5.97 -9.77 -2.95
CA TRP A 73 6.59 -8.45 -2.95
C TRP A 73 7.55 -8.27 -4.13
N MET A 74 8.37 -9.27 -4.44
CA MET A 74 9.33 -9.19 -5.55
C MET A 74 8.63 -9.12 -6.90
N GLU A 75 7.56 -9.91 -7.12
CA GLU A 75 6.75 -9.85 -8.34
C GLU A 75 6.09 -8.47 -8.50
N PHE A 76 5.54 -7.92 -7.42
CA PHE A 76 4.87 -6.62 -7.46
C PHE A 76 5.83 -5.44 -7.70
N LEU A 77 7.08 -5.59 -7.24
CA LEU A 77 8.12 -4.57 -7.38
C LEU A 77 8.94 -4.71 -8.66
N GLU A 78 8.80 -5.79 -9.43
CA GLU A 78 9.57 -6.01 -10.66
C GLU A 78 9.53 -4.83 -11.64
N PRO A 79 8.37 -4.17 -11.89
CA PRO A 79 8.30 -3.01 -12.77
C PRO A 79 9.04 -1.78 -12.20
N LEU A 80 9.17 -1.70 -10.87
CA LEU A 80 9.81 -0.59 -10.17
C LEU A 80 11.30 -0.83 -9.92
N ASP A 81 11.77 -2.08 -10.00
CA ASP A 81 13.15 -2.43 -9.64
C ASP A 81 14.13 -1.99 -10.74
N PRO A 82 15.06 -1.05 -10.48
CA PRO A 82 16.06 -0.67 -11.48
C PRO A 82 16.99 -1.81 -11.87
N ILE A 83 17.13 -2.84 -11.03
CA ILE A 83 17.96 -4.02 -11.33
C ILE A 83 17.27 -4.97 -12.34
N SER A 84 15.94 -5.01 -12.38
CA SER A 84 15.20 -5.80 -13.37
C SER A 84 15.40 -5.26 -14.80
N GLY A 85 15.84 -4.00 -14.91
CA GLY A 85 15.95 -3.27 -16.17
C GLY A 85 14.65 -2.60 -16.62
N TYR A 86 13.59 -2.69 -15.80
CA TYR A 86 12.32 -1.99 -16.01
C TYR A 86 12.21 -0.69 -15.20
N GLY A 87 12.83 -0.62 -14.02
CA GLY A 87 12.75 0.55 -13.16
C GLY A 87 13.44 1.78 -13.76
N GLU A 88 12.66 2.82 -14.01
CA GLU A 88 13.12 4.12 -14.50
C GLU A 88 13.01 5.20 -13.40
N PRO A 89 13.72 6.34 -13.52
CA PRO A 89 13.50 7.47 -12.63
C PRO A 89 12.04 7.94 -12.71
N MET A 90 11.38 8.06 -11.55
CA MET A 90 10.00 8.54 -11.46
C MET A 90 9.99 10.04 -11.13
N GLU A 91 9.05 10.77 -11.73
CA GLU A 91 8.74 12.15 -11.39
C GLU A 91 8.06 12.19 -10.00
N ILE A 92 8.71 12.85 -9.04
CA ILE A 92 8.11 13.13 -7.74
C ILE A 92 7.17 14.32 -7.91
N VAL A 93 5.89 14.13 -7.62
CA VAL A 93 4.87 15.18 -7.72
C VAL A 93 4.37 15.63 -6.34
N ASP A 94 4.01 16.91 -6.23
CA ASP A 94 3.32 17.47 -5.05
C ASP A 94 1.80 17.27 -5.12
N ASP A 95 1.07 17.66 -4.06
CA ASP A 95 -0.40 17.55 -3.97
C ASP A 95 -1.16 18.30 -5.09
N SER A 96 -0.51 19.20 -5.82
CA SER A 96 -1.07 19.96 -6.96
C SER A 96 -0.64 19.39 -8.32
N ASN A 97 -0.02 18.20 -8.32
CA ASN A 97 0.54 17.54 -9.50
C ASN A 97 1.69 18.33 -10.17
N ASN A 98 2.41 19.17 -9.42
CA ASN A 98 3.62 19.80 -9.92
C ASN A 98 4.82 18.85 -9.74
N VAL A 99 5.63 18.70 -10.78
CA VAL A 99 6.88 17.95 -10.71
C VAL A 99 7.89 18.70 -9.84
N LEU A 100 8.33 18.07 -8.75
CA LEU A 100 9.35 18.58 -7.83
C LEU A 100 10.76 18.14 -8.24
N GLY A 101 10.86 17.07 -9.03
CA GLY A 101 12.10 16.48 -9.53
C GLY A 101 11.88 15.03 -9.92
N GLU A 102 12.94 14.36 -10.37
CA GLU A 102 12.92 12.93 -10.70
C GLU A 102 13.88 12.17 -9.78
N ARG A 103 13.52 10.93 -9.42
CA ARG A 103 14.36 10.06 -8.60
C ARG A 103 14.19 8.61 -9.01
N LEU A 104 15.31 7.91 -9.10
CA LEU A 104 15.34 6.45 -9.11
C LEU A 104 15.22 5.94 -7.67
N PHE A 105 14.25 5.07 -7.42
CA PHE A 105 14.01 4.51 -6.08
C PHE A 105 14.61 3.11 -5.99
N ASP A 106 15.27 2.84 -4.87
CA ASP A 106 15.53 1.47 -4.46
C ASP A 106 14.23 0.81 -4.01
N VAL A 107 14.11 -0.49 -4.23
CA VAL A 107 12.97 -1.29 -3.78
C VAL A 107 13.44 -2.42 -2.88
N TYR A 108 12.53 -2.98 -2.09
CA TYR A 108 12.78 -4.20 -1.31
C TYR A 108 13.40 -5.28 -2.22
N PRO A 109 14.44 -6.03 -1.76
CA PRO A 109 14.94 -6.14 -0.38
C PRO A 109 16.04 -5.15 0.01
N ARG A 110 16.29 -4.09 -0.77
CA ARG A 110 17.33 -3.11 -0.44
C ARG A 110 16.91 -2.25 0.75
N GLN A 111 17.85 -2.00 1.67
CA GLN A 111 17.60 -1.23 2.88
C GLN A 111 17.20 0.21 2.53
N GLY A 112 16.12 0.73 3.15
CA GLY A 112 15.59 2.06 2.82
C GLY A 112 14.80 2.12 1.51
N GLY A 113 14.59 0.97 0.85
CA GLY A 113 13.80 0.89 -0.38
C GLY A 113 12.29 0.95 -0.15
N LEU A 114 11.56 1.01 -1.27
CA LEU A 114 10.11 0.94 -1.29
C LEU A 114 9.61 -0.50 -1.17
N ALA A 115 8.54 -0.72 -0.39
CA ALA A 115 7.89 -2.02 -0.22
C ALA A 115 6.37 -1.93 -0.40
N PRO A 116 5.73 -2.86 -1.12
CA PRO A 116 4.30 -2.77 -1.40
C PRO A 116 3.46 -3.23 -0.21
N TRP A 117 2.35 -2.54 0.00
CA TRP A 117 1.33 -2.92 0.99
C TRP A 117 -0.08 -2.98 0.42
N GLY A 118 -0.27 -2.42 -0.77
CA GLY A 118 -1.54 -2.46 -1.46
C GLY A 118 -1.43 -1.97 -2.89
N SER A 119 -2.51 -2.16 -3.63
CA SER A 119 -2.62 -1.69 -5.00
C SER A 119 -4.07 -1.39 -5.33
N THR A 120 -4.28 -0.58 -6.36
CA THR A 120 -5.62 -0.34 -6.89
C THR A 120 -5.91 -1.28 -8.05
N GLN A 121 -7.19 -1.48 -8.37
CA GLN A 121 -7.58 -2.24 -9.56
C GLN A 121 -7.11 -1.62 -10.89
N PHE A 122 -6.64 -0.36 -10.84
CA PHE A 122 -6.17 0.42 -11.98
C PHE A 122 -4.65 0.41 -12.12
N GLY A 123 -3.92 -0.37 -11.33
CA GLY A 123 -2.47 -0.55 -11.47
C GLY A 123 -1.61 0.35 -10.59
N HIS A 124 -2.18 1.37 -9.93
CA HIS A 124 -1.45 2.16 -8.93
C HIS A 124 -0.95 1.28 -7.79
N VAL A 125 0.29 1.51 -7.36
CA VAL A 125 0.95 0.74 -6.32
C VAL A 125 1.12 1.61 -5.08
N CYS A 126 0.66 1.11 -3.93
CA CYS A 126 0.87 1.78 -2.65
C CYS A 126 2.04 1.14 -1.90
N LEU A 127 3.02 1.97 -1.54
CA LEU A 127 4.33 1.58 -1.05
C LEU A 127 4.60 2.21 0.32
N TRP A 128 5.41 1.55 1.14
CA TRP A 128 6.10 2.15 2.27
C TRP A 128 7.53 2.49 1.88
N GLU A 129 8.04 3.62 2.38
CA GLU A 129 9.49 3.87 2.41
C GLU A 129 10.08 3.27 3.69
N MET A 130 10.87 2.19 3.55
CA MET A 130 11.38 1.40 4.69
C MET A 130 12.59 2.07 5.38
N THR A 131 12.44 3.33 5.79
CA THR A 131 13.47 4.10 6.48
C THR A 131 13.09 4.31 7.94
N GLY A 132 13.99 3.94 8.87
CA GLY A 132 13.74 4.06 10.30
C GLY A 132 12.86 2.94 10.85
N GLU A 133 12.10 3.23 11.90
CA GLU A 133 11.20 2.26 12.55
C GLU A 133 9.94 2.02 11.70
N PRO A 134 9.41 0.78 11.64
CA PRO A 134 8.23 0.46 10.82
C PRO A 134 7.00 1.32 11.06
N ASP A 135 6.74 1.66 12.32
CA ASP A 135 5.58 2.49 12.70
C ASP A 135 5.72 3.96 12.25
N GLU A 136 6.89 4.35 11.74
CA GLU A 136 7.18 5.69 11.20
C GLU A 136 7.27 5.72 9.67
N TRP A 137 7.11 4.57 8.99
CA TRP A 137 7.20 4.50 7.54
C TRP A 137 6.08 5.32 6.88
N VAL A 138 6.49 6.15 5.93
CA VAL A 138 5.58 6.99 5.13
C VAL A 138 5.08 6.23 3.92
N VAL A 139 3.95 6.69 3.38
CA VAL A 139 3.32 6.08 2.20
C VAL A 139 3.77 6.80 0.93
N TRP A 140 4.07 6.03 -0.11
CA TRP A 140 4.21 6.50 -1.48
C TRP A 140 3.17 5.82 -2.38
N VAL A 141 2.77 6.49 -3.45
CA VAL A 141 1.84 5.94 -4.45
C VAL A 141 2.37 6.24 -5.84
N THR A 142 2.47 5.22 -6.68
CA THR A 142 2.82 5.39 -8.10
C THR A 142 1.57 5.68 -8.93
N ASP A 143 1.74 6.33 -10.09
CA ASP A 143 0.79 6.18 -11.18
C ASP A 143 0.79 4.73 -11.72
N GLU A 144 -0.12 4.43 -12.65
CA GLU A 144 -0.28 3.10 -13.25
C GLU A 144 0.93 2.65 -14.10
N ASP A 145 1.67 3.62 -14.66
CA ASP A 145 2.80 3.38 -15.56
C ASP A 145 4.15 3.42 -14.83
N ALA A 146 4.16 3.68 -13.52
CA ALA A 146 5.37 3.89 -12.72
C ALA A 146 6.29 4.98 -13.29
N MET A 147 5.70 6.06 -13.79
CA MET A 147 6.41 7.23 -14.31
C MET A 147 6.38 8.39 -13.30
N SER A 148 5.35 8.44 -12.46
CA SER A 148 5.17 9.46 -11.44
C SER A 148 4.92 8.83 -10.07
N ILE A 149 5.37 9.50 -9.01
CA ILE A 149 5.18 9.04 -7.65
C ILE A 149 4.86 10.21 -6.71
N TRP A 150 3.86 9.99 -5.87
CA TRP A 150 3.41 10.95 -4.88
C TRP A 150 3.65 10.45 -3.46
N ARG A 151 3.99 11.36 -2.55
CA ARG A 151 4.29 11.07 -1.16
C ARG A 151 3.15 11.52 -0.25
N HIS A 152 2.78 10.63 0.66
CA HIS A 152 1.96 10.91 1.81
C HIS A 152 2.80 10.87 3.10
N ASP A 153 2.90 11.99 3.82
CA ASP A 153 3.70 12.07 5.06
C ASP A 153 3.13 11.27 6.25
N GLY A 154 1.91 10.73 6.12
CA GLY A 154 1.33 9.83 7.11
C GLY A 154 1.67 8.36 6.84
N GLY A 155 1.50 7.53 7.87
CA GLY A 155 1.56 6.07 7.74
C GLY A 155 0.28 5.46 7.17
N PHE A 156 0.25 4.13 7.14
CA PHE A 156 -0.83 3.31 6.56
C PHE A 156 -2.24 3.71 7.06
N VAL A 157 -2.45 3.84 8.37
CA VAL A 157 -3.79 4.17 8.91
C VAL A 157 -4.21 5.61 8.58
N ASP A 158 -3.29 6.59 8.60
CA ASP A 158 -3.63 7.98 8.25
C ASP A 158 -4.07 8.08 6.77
N PHE A 159 -3.37 7.37 5.89
CA PHE A 159 -3.72 7.26 4.48
C PHE A 159 -5.14 6.71 4.31
N LEU A 160 -5.45 5.56 4.94
CA LEU A 160 -6.77 4.94 4.84
C LEU A 160 -7.89 5.81 5.44
N ILE A 161 -7.65 6.51 6.55
CA ILE A 161 -8.65 7.43 7.12
C ILE A 161 -8.92 8.58 6.17
N LYS A 162 -7.87 9.21 5.63
CA LYS A 162 -8.03 10.34 4.70
C LYS A 162 -8.72 9.92 3.42
N ALA A 163 -8.38 8.72 2.93
CA ALA A 163 -9.04 8.06 1.83
C ALA A 163 -10.55 7.93 2.09
N ASN A 164 -10.94 7.21 3.15
CA ASN A 164 -12.36 6.97 3.47
C ASN A 164 -13.18 8.25 3.76
N LYS A 165 -12.51 9.36 4.11
CA LYS A 165 -13.16 10.67 4.34
C LYS A 165 -13.24 11.54 3.08
N GLY A 166 -12.73 11.10 1.92
CA GLY A 166 -12.63 11.93 0.71
C GLY A 166 -11.66 13.12 0.83
N THR A 167 -10.79 13.09 1.85
CA THR A 167 -9.84 14.18 2.16
C THR A 167 -8.43 13.93 1.61
N LEU A 168 -8.15 12.72 1.16
CA LEU A 168 -6.91 12.40 0.47
C LEU A 168 -6.88 13.10 -0.90
N ARG A 169 -5.76 13.71 -1.24
CA ARG A 169 -5.49 14.30 -2.56
C ARG A 169 -4.27 13.57 -3.12
N CYS A 170 -4.52 12.47 -3.82
CA CYS A 170 -3.48 11.71 -4.50
C CYS A 170 -3.52 12.07 -6.00
N PRO A 171 -2.61 12.94 -6.48
CA PRO A 171 -2.68 13.52 -7.83
C PRO A 171 -2.34 12.51 -8.94
N VAL A 172 -1.54 11.50 -8.62
CA VAL A 172 -1.16 10.40 -9.53
C VAL A 172 -2.31 9.45 -9.85
N ILE A 173 -3.45 9.62 -9.16
CA ILE A 173 -4.66 8.85 -9.40
C ILE A 173 -5.65 9.72 -10.16
N HIS A 174 -5.62 9.64 -11.49
CA HIS A 174 -6.25 10.61 -12.38
C HIS A 174 -7.77 10.46 -12.54
N GLU A 175 -8.35 9.28 -12.30
CA GLU A 175 -9.80 9.07 -12.42
C GLU A 175 -10.56 9.37 -11.11
N ASN A 176 -11.13 10.58 -11.06
CA ASN A 176 -12.19 11.06 -10.16
C ASN A 176 -11.88 11.32 -8.67
N GLY A 177 -10.67 11.09 -8.15
CA GLY A 177 -10.12 11.78 -6.95
C GLY A 177 -10.97 11.84 -5.66
N HIS A 178 -12.07 11.10 -5.56
CA HIS A 178 -12.96 11.01 -4.40
C HIS A 178 -13.14 9.54 -4.08
N LEU A 179 -12.60 9.14 -2.94
CA LEU A 179 -12.72 7.79 -2.40
C LEU A 179 -14.04 7.75 -1.62
N ASP A 180 -15.13 7.46 -2.32
CA ASP A 180 -16.47 7.41 -1.74
C ASP A 180 -16.95 5.97 -1.55
N GLY A 181 -17.55 5.71 -0.39
CA GLY A 181 -18.21 4.44 -0.07
C GLY A 181 -17.25 3.32 0.29
N VAL A 182 -17.73 2.40 1.13
CA VAL A 182 -17.01 1.17 1.45
C VAL A 182 -17.98 0.04 1.18
N ILE A 183 -17.78 -0.69 0.09
CA ILE A 183 -18.24 -2.07 0.02
C ILE A 183 -17.04 -2.94 0.31
N TRP A 184 -17.12 -3.61 1.45
CA TRP A 184 -16.22 -4.69 1.81
C TRP A 184 -16.53 -5.86 0.89
N ASP A 185 -15.60 -6.21 0.01
CA ASP A 185 -15.62 -7.52 -0.61
C ASP A 185 -14.39 -8.29 -0.12
N PRO A 186 -14.56 -9.38 0.65
CA PRO A 186 -13.46 -10.28 0.91
C PRO A 186 -12.86 -10.67 -0.43
N PHE A 187 -11.55 -10.52 -0.60
CA PHE A 187 -10.91 -11.00 -1.82
C PHE A 187 -11.06 -12.53 -1.84
N ASP A 188 -12.06 -13.02 -2.58
CA ASP A 188 -12.29 -14.43 -2.85
C ASP A 188 -11.24 -14.85 -3.90
N GLY A 189 -9.96 -14.84 -3.52
CA GLY A 189 -8.87 -15.33 -4.34
C GLY A 189 -9.15 -16.77 -4.78
N GLN A 190 -9.59 -16.92 -6.02
CA GLN A 190 -9.56 -18.19 -6.75
C GLN A 190 -8.21 -18.37 -7.44
#